data_AF-A0A0F5PP58-F1
#
_entry.id   AF-A0A0F5PP58-F1
#
_cell.length_a   1.000
_cell.length_b   1.000
_cell.length_c   1.000
_cell.angle_alpha   90.00
_cell.angle_beta   90.00
_cell.angle_gamma   90.00
#
_symmetry.space_group_name_H-M   'P 1'
#
loop_
_entity.id
_entity.type
_entity.pdbx_description
1 polymer ?
#
loop_
_entity_poly.entity_id
_entity_poly.type
_entity_poly.pdbx_seq_one_letter_code
_entity_poly.pdbx_strand_id
1 'polypeptide(L)'
;MVGTDSQPGNSICFVTAVIIYRVGKGARYYYRKFYNKKSLTLKQRIFMEATYSIEVANYLFEKLVEADKNINIQIHLDVGENGKTRDIIKEVVNMVLGCGFEAQVKPASCGASKVADKHTKSMAKIG
;
A
#
# COMPACT_ATOMS: atom_id res chain seq x y z
N MET A 1 -0.90 7.56 2.03
CA MET A 1 -1.08 6.24 1.36
C MET A 1 -0.36 5.15 2.14
N VAL A 2 -0.92 3.95 2.13
CA VAL A 2 -0.36 2.74 2.77
C VAL A 2 -0.40 1.61 1.74
N GLY A 3 0.63 0.76 1.69
CA GLY A 3 0.62 -0.44 0.85
C GLY A 3 1.59 -1.48 1.37
N THR A 4 1.33 -2.75 1.05
CA THR A 4 2.21 -3.87 1.38
C THR A 4 2.49 -4.67 0.12
N ASP A 5 3.76 -5.04 -0.08
CA ASP A 5 4.21 -5.94 -1.13
C ASP A 5 4.84 -7.20 -0.52
N SER A 6 4.83 -8.30 -1.27
CA SER A 6 5.45 -9.56 -0.85
C SER A 6 6.41 -10.14 -1.88
N GLN A 7 7.59 -10.54 -1.40
CA GLN A 7 8.59 -11.22 -2.20
C GLN A 7 8.73 -12.68 -1.74
N PRO A 8 8.39 -13.67 -2.58
CA PRO A 8 8.60 -15.08 -2.25
C PRO A 8 10.10 -15.43 -2.24
N GLY A 9 10.48 -16.37 -1.37
CA GLY A 9 11.84 -16.89 -1.18
C GLY A 9 11.83 -18.05 -0.17
N ASN A 10 12.97 -18.35 0.45
CA ASN A 10 13.04 -19.35 1.54
C ASN A 10 12.07 -19.02 2.69
N SER A 11 11.84 -17.74 2.92
CA SER A 11 10.70 -17.19 3.64
C SER A 11 10.10 -16.08 2.78
N ILE A 12 8.80 -15.83 2.93
CA ILE A 12 8.13 -14.73 2.24
C ILE A 12 8.44 -13.45 3.00
N CYS A 13 9.04 -12.50 2.30
CA CYS A 13 9.30 -11.17 2.82
C CYS A 13 8.09 -10.27 2.55
N PHE A 14 7.52 -9.66 3.57
CA PHE A 14 6.53 -8.61 3.44
C PHE A 14 7.15 -7.25 3.76
N VAL A 15 6.83 -6.25 2.93
CA VAL A 15 7.24 -4.86 3.14
C VAL A 15 6.00 -3.98 3.15
N THR A 16 5.69 -3.37 4.29
CA THR A 16 4.61 -2.37 4.39
C THR A 16 5.24 -0.98 4.34
N ALA A 17 4.72 -0.11 3.46
CA ALA A 17 5.13 1.27 3.31
C ALA A 17 4.00 2.23 3.67
N VAL A 18 4.36 3.34 4.30
CA VAL A 18 3.49 4.50 4.57
C VAL A 18 4.13 5.71 3.93
N ILE A 19 3.41 6.38 3.03
CA ILE A 19 3.87 7.62 2.40
C ILE A 19 2.90 8.73 2.77
N ILE A 20 3.46 9.78 3.38
CA ILE A 20 2.79 11.01 3.77
C ILE A 20 3.19 12.06 2.74
N TYR A 21 2.25 12.41 1.86
CA TYR A 21 2.45 13.47 0.87
C TYR A 21 1.91 14.79 1.42
N ARG A 22 2.70 15.86 1.29
CA ARG A 22 2.29 17.22 1.62
C ARG A 22 2.37 18.06 0.35
N VAL A 23 1.21 18.51 -0.12
CA VAL A 23 1.12 19.33 -1.34
C VAL A 23 2.04 20.55 -1.23
N GLY A 24 2.94 20.71 -2.21
CA GLY A 24 3.92 21.80 -2.23
C GLY A 24 5.11 21.67 -1.26
N LYS A 25 5.15 20.63 -0.42
CA LYS A 25 6.22 20.42 0.59
C LYS A 25 6.91 19.06 0.47
N GLY A 26 6.64 18.32 -0.60
CA GLY A 26 7.23 17.00 -0.87
C GLY A 26 6.56 15.85 -0.12
N ALA A 27 7.24 14.72 -0.01
CA ALA A 27 6.74 13.51 0.61
C ALA A 27 7.73 12.97 1.65
N ARG A 28 7.20 12.32 2.69
CA ARG A 28 8.00 11.49 3.60
C ARG A 28 7.47 10.07 3.56
N TYR A 29 8.37 9.10 3.58
CA TYR A 29 8.00 7.69 3.59
C TYR A 29 8.64 6.96 4.77
N TYR A 30 7.94 5.94 5.23
CA TYR A 30 8.37 5.00 6.26
C TYR A 30 8.05 3.59 5.77
N TYR A 31 8.84 2.61 6.16
CA TYR A 31 8.56 1.22 5.82
C TYR A 31 8.97 0.28 6.95
N ARG A 32 8.33 -0.88 7.00
CA ARG A 32 8.73 -2.01 7.85
C ARG A 32 8.86 -3.26 6.99
N LYS A 33 9.82 -4.12 7.35
CA LYS A 33 10.07 -5.41 6.71
C LYS A 33 9.92 -6.54 7.72
N PHE A 34 9.24 -7.62 7.35
CA PHE A 34 9.11 -8.82 8.17
C PHE A 34 8.99 -10.08 7.32
N TYR A 35 9.23 -11.25 7.92
CA TYR A 35 9.33 -12.52 7.20
C TYR A 35 8.32 -13.54 7.72
N ASN A 36 7.69 -14.26 6.80
CA ASN A 36 6.79 -15.38 7.08
C ASN A 36 7.38 -16.67 6.52
N LYS A 37 7.56 -17.68 7.36
CA LYS A 37 8.12 -18.99 6.96
C LYS A 37 7.10 -19.92 6.29
N LYS A 38 5.81 -19.57 6.27
CA LYS A 38 4.77 -20.37 5.62
C LYS A 38 4.93 -20.29 4.10
N SER A 39 4.74 -21.42 3.43
CA SER A 39 4.54 -21.44 1.99
C SER A 39 3.14 -20.93 1.67
N LEU A 40 3.03 -19.88 0.85
CA LEU A 40 1.77 -19.24 0.48
C LEU A 40 1.64 -19.14 -1.04
N THR A 41 0.44 -19.47 -1.52
CA THR A 41 0.02 -19.20 -2.90
C THR A 41 0.02 -17.70 -3.19
N LEU A 42 0.01 -17.33 -4.48
CA LEU A 42 -0.12 -15.93 -4.89
C LEU A 42 -1.40 -15.28 -4.31
N LYS A 43 -2.54 -15.98 -4.35
CA LYS A 43 -3.81 -15.50 -3.79
C LYS A 43 -3.69 -15.20 -2.30
N GLN A 44 -3.10 -16.11 -1.53
CA GLN A 44 -2.89 -15.91 -0.09
C GLN A 44 -1.96 -14.72 0.20
N ARG A 45 -0.90 -14.54 -0.59
CA ARG A 45 0.00 -13.40 -0.40
C ARG A 45 -0.69 -12.06 -0.66
N ILE A 46 -1.46 -11.96 -1.75
CA ILE A 46 -2.24 -10.75 -2.09
C ILE A 46 -3.25 -10.41 -0.99
N PHE A 47 -3.92 -11.43 -0.42
CA PHE A 47 -4.78 -11.20 0.73
C PHE A 47 -4.02 -10.68 1.95
N MET A 48 -2.88 -11.27 2.25
CA MET A 48 -2.05 -10.82 3.38
C MET A 48 -1.51 -9.41 3.16
N GLU A 49 -1.12 -9.04 1.95
CA GLU A 49 -0.74 -7.68 1.58
C GLU A 49 -1.89 -6.68 1.86
N ALA A 50 -3.12 -7.02 1.46
CA ALA A 50 -4.29 -6.21 1.76
C ALA A 50 -4.54 -6.09 3.27
N THR A 51 -4.53 -7.22 3.99
CA THR A 51 -4.71 -7.26 5.46
C THR A 51 -3.69 -6.40 6.18
N TYR A 52 -2.39 -6.56 5.89
CA TYR A 52 -1.35 -5.76 6.55
C TYR A 52 -1.45 -4.27 6.24
N SER A 53 -1.92 -3.91 5.05
CA SER A 53 -2.15 -2.52 4.68
C SER A 53 -3.33 -1.94 5.45
N ILE A 54 -4.41 -2.69 5.61
CA ILE A 54 -5.59 -2.31 6.40
C ILE A 54 -5.23 -2.13 7.88
N GLU A 55 -4.46 -3.06 8.47
CA GLU A 55 -4.02 -2.97 9.86
C GLU A 55 -3.24 -1.68 10.13
N VAL A 56 -2.30 -1.34 9.24
CA VAL A 56 -1.53 -0.09 9.36
C VAL A 56 -2.41 1.14 9.11
N ALA A 57 -3.33 1.08 8.16
CA ALA A 57 -4.27 2.18 7.89
C ALA A 57 -5.18 2.47 9.10
N ASN A 58 -5.74 1.42 9.73
CA ASN A 58 -6.53 1.54 10.96
C ASN A 58 -5.71 2.16 12.09
N TYR A 59 -4.50 1.64 12.33
CA TYR A 59 -3.61 2.19 13.35
C TYR A 59 -3.32 3.68 13.12
N LEU A 60 -3.06 4.09 11.88
CA LEU A 60 -2.82 5.49 11.54
C LEU A 60 -4.09 6.33 11.72
N PHE A 61 -5.25 5.82 11.30
CA PHE A 61 -6.53 6.52 11.46
C PHE A 61 -6.81 6.81 12.94
N GLU A 62 -6.72 5.79 13.79
CA GLU A 62 -6.92 5.91 15.24
C GLU A 62 -6.00 6.97 15.88
N LYS A 63 -4.75 7.09 15.40
CA LYS A 63 -3.78 8.04 15.95
C LYS A 63 -3.90 9.45 15.40
N LEU A 64 -4.52 9.64 14.25
CA LEU A 64 -4.49 10.91 13.52
C LEU A 64 -5.86 11.58 13.41
N VAL A 65 -6.96 10.84 13.55
CA VAL A 65 -8.32 11.37 13.39
C VAL A 65 -8.66 12.48 14.38
N GLU A 66 -8.09 12.43 15.59
CA GLU A 66 -8.27 13.50 16.59
C GLU A 66 -7.58 14.80 16.18
N ALA A 67 -6.44 14.70 15.49
CA ALA A 67 -5.65 15.84 15.03
C ALA A 67 -6.14 16.41 13.69
N ASP A 68 -6.66 15.55 12.80
CA ASP A 68 -7.20 15.92 11.51
C ASP A 68 -8.40 15.02 11.14
N LYS A 69 -9.61 15.57 11.31
CA LYS A 69 -10.86 14.87 10.97
C LYS A 69 -11.02 14.61 9.48
N ASN A 70 -10.27 15.31 8.63
CA ASN A 70 -10.31 15.17 7.18
C ASN A 70 -9.18 14.30 6.64
N ILE A 71 -8.47 13.57 7.51
CA ILE A 71 -7.37 12.73 7.07
C ILE A 71 -7.86 11.68 6.06
N ASN A 72 -7.30 11.73 4.85
CA ASN A 72 -7.59 10.75 3.82
C ASN A 72 -6.47 9.68 3.76
N ILE A 73 -6.80 8.45 4.15
CA ILE A 73 -5.89 7.31 4.06
C ILE A 73 -6.32 6.41 2.90
N GLN A 74 -5.47 6.37 1.88
CA GLN A 74 -5.61 5.50 0.72
C GLN A 74 -4.78 4.24 0.89
N ILE A 75 -5.35 3.08 0.57
CA ILE A 75 -4.65 1.79 0.52
C ILE A 75 -4.34 1.45 -0.94
N HIS A 76 -3.06 1.29 -1.23
CA HIS A 76 -2.55 0.93 -2.55
C HIS A 76 -2.33 -0.57 -2.59
N LEU A 77 -3.05 -1.25 -3.49
CA LEU A 77 -2.92 -2.68 -3.72
C LEU A 77 -2.13 -2.89 -5.02
N ASP A 78 -1.06 -3.68 -4.96
CA ASP A 78 -0.29 -4.07 -6.15
C ASP A 78 -0.97 -5.24 -6.88
N VAL A 79 -2.16 -4.96 -7.39
CA VAL A 79 -2.93 -5.86 -8.25
C VAL A 79 -3.34 -5.13 -9.53
N GLY A 80 -3.38 -5.85 -10.65
CA GLY A 80 -3.74 -5.30 -11.96
C GLY A 80 -4.68 -6.21 -12.74
N GLU A 81 -5.46 -5.60 -13.63
CA GLU A 81 -6.54 -6.25 -14.40
C GLU A 81 -6.04 -7.29 -15.41
N ASN A 82 -4.76 -7.20 -15.80
CA ASN A 82 -4.12 -8.11 -16.74
C ASN A 82 -3.40 -9.24 -15.99
N GLY A 83 -4.08 -10.38 -15.76
CA GLY A 83 -3.44 -11.61 -15.29
C GLY A 83 -4.25 -12.46 -14.31
N LYS A 84 -3.56 -13.39 -13.64
CA LYS A 84 -4.11 -14.37 -12.65
C LYS A 84 -4.77 -13.73 -11.42
N THR A 85 -4.70 -12.40 -11.30
CA THR A 85 -5.18 -11.61 -10.17
C THR A 85 -6.59 -11.07 -10.37
N ARG A 86 -7.14 -11.09 -11.59
CA ARG A 86 -8.45 -10.49 -11.93
C ARG A 86 -9.58 -10.92 -10.99
N ASP A 87 -9.65 -12.21 -10.70
CA ASP A 87 -10.73 -12.78 -9.87
C ASP A 87 -10.58 -12.40 -8.39
N ILE A 88 -9.37 -12.02 -7.96
CA ILE A 88 -9.05 -11.64 -6.57
C ILE A 88 -9.15 -10.13 -6.37
N ILE A 89 -8.95 -9.31 -7.42
CA ILE A 89 -9.01 -7.84 -7.33
C ILE A 89 -10.29 -7.39 -6.64
N LYS A 90 -11.44 -7.93 -7.06
CA LYS A 90 -12.73 -7.55 -6.49
C LYS A 90 -12.81 -7.91 -4.99
N GLU A 91 -12.29 -9.08 -4.60
CA GLU A 91 -12.25 -9.53 -3.21
C GLU A 91 -11.41 -8.58 -2.35
N VAL A 92 -10.17 -8.25 -2.75
CA VAL A 92 -9.29 -7.37 -1.97
C VAL A 92 -9.71 -5.90 -1.97
N VAL A 93 -10.27 -5.40 -3.08
CA VAL A 93 -10.87 -4.06 -3.12
C VAL A 93 -12.03 -3.97 -2.14
N ASN A 94 -12.91 -4.98 -2.13
CA ASN A 94 -14.05 -5.00 -1.20
C ASN A 94 -13.60 -5.13 0.27
N MET A 95 -12.49 -5.81 0.57
CA MET A 95 -11.92 -5.82 1.91
C MET A 95 -11.52 -4.41 2.37
N VAL A 96 -10.84 -3.66 1.51
CA VAL A 96 -10.41 -2.28 1.81
C VAL A 96 -11.60 -1.35 1.99
N LEU A 97 -12.56 -1.39 1.06
CA LEU A 97 -13.79 -0.58 1.13
C LEU A 97 -14.64 -0.95 2.36
N GLY A 98 -14.73 -2.23 2.70
CA GLY A 98 -15.45 -2.72 3.87
C GLY A 98 -14.87 -2.22 5.21
N CYS A 99 -13.60 -1.80 5.21
CA CYS A 99 -12.95 -1.15 6.35
C CYS A 99 -13.05 0.39 6.31
N GLY A 100 -13.73 0.97 5.32
CA GLY A 100 -13.91 2.42 5.20
C GLY A 100 -12.74 3.17 4.57
N PHE A 101 -11.79 2.46 3.94
CA PHE A 101 -10.66 3.09 3.24
C PHE A 101 -10.87 3.13 1.73
N GLU A 102 -10.22 4.10 1.08
CA GLU A 102 -10.17 4.19 -0.37
C GLU A 102 -9.15 3.19 -0.93
N ALA A 103 -9.58 2.33 -1.86
CA ALA A 103 -8.73 1.35 -2.52
C ALA A 103 -8.17 1.90 -3.85
N GLN A 104 -6.86 1.83 -4.02
CA GLN A 104 -6.15 2.24 -5.24
C GLN A 104 -5.44 1.03 -5.88
N VAL A 105 -5.83 0.67 -7.11
CA VAL A 105 -5.30 -0.49 -7.87
C VAL A 105 -4.55 -0.04 -9.13
N LYS A 106 -3.68 -0.89 -9.69
CA LYS A 106 -2.98 -0.56 -10.95
C LYS A 106 -4.00 -0.55 -12.11
N PRO A 107 -3.90 0.39 -13.08
CA PRO A 107 -2.81 1.34 -13.30
C PRO A 107 -2.95 2.67 -12.55
N ALA A 108 -4.09 2.96 -11.90
CA ALA A 108 -4.32 4.22 -11.19
C ALA A 108 -3.28 4.44 -10.06
N SER A 109 -2.98 3.40 -9.29
CA SER A 109 -1.93 3.42 -8.26
C SER A 109 -0.52 3.60 -8.85
N CYS A 110 -0.24 3.02 -10.02
CA CYS A 110 1.02 3.21 -10.74
C CYS A 110 1.21 4.66 -11.21
N GLY A 111 0.16 5.29 -11.72
CA GLY A 111 0.18 6.68 -12.19
C GLY A 111 0.45 7.65 -11.04
N ALA A 112 -0.29 7.52 -9.94
CA ALA A 112 -0.09 8.32 -8.74
C ALA A 112 1.31 8.12 -8.12
N SER A 113 1.77 6.86 -7.99
CA SER A 113 3.12 6.56 -7.50
C SER A 113 4.22 7.06 -8.44
N LYS A 114 4.06 6.93 -9.76
CA LYS A 114 5.03 7.45 -10.75
C LYS A 114 5.03 8.97 -10.84
N VAL A 115 3.89 9.63 -10.68
CA VAL A 115 3.78 11.10 -10.64
C VAL A 115 4.40 11.62 -9.34
N ALA A 116 4.07 11.02 -8.19
CA ALA A 116 4.74 11.31 -6.93
C ALA A 116 6.26 11.08 -7.02
N ASP A 117 6.71 9.97 -7.62
CA ASP A 117 8.12 9.69 -7.88
C ASP A 117 8.75 10.70 -8.84
N LYS A 118 8.08 11.10 -9.92
CA LYS A 118 8.60 12.05 -10.91
C LYS A 118 8.76 13.45 -10.31
N HIS A 119 7.88 13.85 -9.39
CA HIS A 119 8.01 15.09 -8.63
C HIS A 119 8.95 14.98 -7.42
N THR A 120 9.36 13.77 -7.02
CA THR A 120 10.32 13.55 -5.92
C THR A 120 11.75 13.28 -6.42
N LYS A 121 11.94 12.67 -7.60
CA LYS A 121 13.25 12.27 -8.15
C LYS A 121 14.09 13.41 -8.72
N SER A 122 13.61 14.66 -8.73
CA SER A 122 14.48 15.82 -9.01
C SER A 122 15.49 16.12 -7.89
N MET A 123 15.40 15.46 -6.72
CA MET A 123 16.32 15.70 -5.59
C MET A 123 17.18 14.49 -5.17
N ALA A 124 17.05 13.31 -5.80
CA ALA A 124 17.86 12.13 -5.46
C ALA A 124 19.21 12.07 -6.24
N LYS A 125 19.86 13.22 -6.42
CA LYS A 125 21.26 13.32 -6.84
C LYS A 125 22.02 14.28 -5.92
N ILE A 126 21.94 14.05 -4.61
CA ILE A 126 22.98 14.50 -3.67
C ILE A 126 23.10 13.40 -2.61
N GLY A 127 24.28 12.78 -2.56
CA GLY A 127 24.63 11.66 -1.70
C GLY A 127 25.53 10.69 -2.44
#